data_AF-A0A842SSV4-F1
#
_entry.id   AF-A0A842SSV4-F1
#
_cell.length_a   1.000
_cell.length_b   1.000
_cell.length_c   1.000
_cell.angle_alpha   90.00
_cell.angle_beta   90.00
_cell.angle_gamma   90.00
#
_symmetry.space_group_name_H-M   'P 1'
#
loop_
_entity.id
_entity.type
_entity.pdbx_description
1 polymer ?
#
loop_
_entity_poly.entity_id
_entity_poly.type
_entity_poly.pdbx_seq_one_letter_code
_entity_poly.pdbx_strand_id
1 'polypeptide(L)'
;MLQASTSEVYGDPEVHPQKEEYRGSVNTIGLRACYDEGKRCAETLMFDYHRKNGVDIRVVRIFSTYGPRMAADDGRVVSNFIIQALDGDDITIFGDGSQTRSFCYVDDLLNAMVSFMNTLNCTGPLNIGNPTEFTIKELAQEVISLTSSTSKLVYFFVLKI
;
A
#
# COMPACT_ATOMS: atom_id res chain seq x y z
N MET A 1 -19.21 -11.67 0.99
CA MET A 1 -17.83 -12.01 0.56
C MET A 1 -17.02 -10.73 0.51
N LEU A 2 -15.82 -10.70 1.07
CA LEU A 2 -14.93 -9.53 0.99
C LEU A 2 -13.70 -9.87 0.15
N GLN A 3 -13.37 -9.02 -0.80
CA GLN A 3 -12.16 -9.11 -1.60
C GLN A 3 -11.17 -8.03 -1.15
N ALA A 4 -9.96 -8.48 -0.81
CA ALA A 4 -8.83 -7.62 -0.50
C ALA A 4 -8.14 -7.22 -1.81
N SER A 5 -8.56 -6.08 -2.35
CA SER A 5 -7.91 -5.39 -3.47
C SER A 5 -6.72 -4.58 -2.98
N THR A 6 -6.23 -3.64 -3.79
CA THR A 6 -5.02 -2.87 -3.54
C THR A 6 -5.10 -1.51 -4.20
N SER A 7 -4.34 -0.53 -3.71
CA SER A 7 -4.14 0.75 -4.39
C SER A 7 -3.49 0.60 -5.77
N GLU A 8 -2.75 -0.49 -6.03
CA GLU A 8 -2.10 -0.72 -7.34
C GLU A 8 -3.10 -0.84 -8.51
N VAL A 9 -4.40 -1.05 -8.25
CA VAL A 9 -5.42 -0.99 -9.31
C VAL A 9 -5.53 0.39 -9.96
N TYR A 10 -5.01 1.42 -9.29
CA TYR A 10 -4.87 2.78 -9.80
C TYR A 10 -3.60 2.99 -10.65
N GLY A 11 -2.60 2.11 -10.56
CA GLY A 11 -1.35 2.15 -11.33
C GLY A 11 -0.49 3.38 -11.07
N ASP A 12 -0.13 4.10 -12.13
CA ASP A 12 0.60 5.38 -12.11
C ASP A 12 -0.41 6.54 -12.20
N PRO A 13 -1.08 6.94 -11.10
CA PRO A 13 -2.22 7.83 -11.15
C PRO A 13 -1.85 9.23 -11.63
N GLU A 14 -2.67 9.78 -12.52
CA GLU A 14 -2.54 11.16 -13.00
C GLU A 14 -3.21 12.18 -12.05
N VAL A 15 -3.84 11.69 -10.97
CA VAL A 15 -4.58 12.49 -9.99
C VAL A 15 -4.16 12.12 -8.57
N HIS A 16 -4.10 13.11 -7.69
CA HIS A 16 -3.80 12.93 -6.27
C HIS A 16 -4.69 13.84 -5.40
N PRO A 17 -5.40 13.30 -4.38
CA PRO A 17 -5.45 11.89 -3.96
C PRO A 17 -6.31 11.02 -4.92
N GLN A 18 -6.13 9.69 -4.85
CA GLN A 18 -6.89 8.74 -5.67
C GLN A 18 -8.25 8.47 -5.02
N LYS A 19 -9.33 8.83 -5.72
CA LYS A 19 -10.71 8.49 -5.33
C LYS A 19 -11.15 7.17 -5.96
N GLU A 20 -12.14 6.54 -5.36
CA GLU A 20 -12.68 5.25 -5.78
C GLU A 20 -13.25 5.23 -7.21
N GLU A 21 -13.70 6.39 -7.72
CA GLU A 21 -14.18 6.51 -9.10
C GLU A 21 -13.05 6.56 -10.15
N TYR A 22 -11.79 6.76 -9.72
CA TYR A 22 -10.67 6.78 -10.64
C TYR A 22 -10.45 5.38 -11.24
N ARG A 23 -10.34 5.33 -12.57
CA ARG A 23 -10.23 4.06 -13.31
C ARG A 23 -8.85 3.42 -13.26
N GLY A 24 -7.84 4.17 -12.86
CA GLY A 24 -6.44 3.76 -12.89
C GLY A 24 -5.74 4.00 -14.23
N SER A 25 -4.43 4.18 -14.18
CA SER A 25 -3.52 4.23 -15.32
C SER A 25 -2.52 3.09 -15.17
N VAL A 26 -2.85 1.92 -15.72
CA VAL A 26 -2.13 0.67 -15.48
C VAL A 26 -1.61 0.12 -16.81
N ASN A 27 -0.35 -0.33 -16.82
CA ASN A 27 0.27 -0.97 -17.97
C ASN A 27 -0.01 -2.48 -17.95
N THR A 28 -0.74 -2.97 -18.95
CA THR A 28 -1.17 -4.37 -19.05
C THR A 28 -0.07 -5.38 -19.42
N ILE A 29 1.12 -4.91 -19.81
CA ILE A 29 2.26 -5.76 -20.22
C ILE A 29 3.54 -5.49 -19.42
N GLY A 30 3.49 -4.59 -18.43
CA GLY A 30 4.62 -4.29 -17.56
C GLY A 30 4.97 -5.46 -16.62
N LEU A 31 6.16 -5.41 -16.01
CA LEU A 31 6.62 -6.44 -15.07
C LEU A 31 5.69 -6.65 -13.87
N ARG A 32 4.92 -5.62 -13.50
CA ARG A 32 3.94 -5.64 -12.40
C ARG A 32 2.52 -6.04 -12.84
N ALA A 33 2.26 -6.15 -14.15
CA ALA A 33 0.93 -6.37 -14.70
C ALA A 33 0.25 -7.65 -14.16
N CYS A 34 1.04 -8.70 -13.85
CA CYS A 34 0.50 -9.93 -13.27
C CYS A 34 -0.21 -9.68 -11.93
N TYR A 35 0.27 -8.74 -11.11
CA TYR A 35 -0.35 -8.35 -9.86
C TYR A 35 -1.46 -7.31 -10.10
N ASP A 36 -1.16 -6.25 -10.84
CA ASP A 36 -2.05 -5.10 -11.02
C ASP A 36 -3.33 -5.50 -11.77
N GLU A 37 -3.18 -6.15 -12.93
CA GLU A 37 -4.33 -6.65 -13.72
C GLU A 37 -4.98 -7.85 -13.04
N GLY A 38 -4.22 -8.66 -12.29
CA GLY A 38 -4.78 -9.74 -11.48
C GLY A 38 -5.81 -9.21 -10.46
N LYS A 39 -5.47 -8.11 -9.76
CA LYS A 39 -6.37 -7.46 -8.80
C LYS A 39 -7.55 -6.76 -9.48
N ARG A 40 -7.34 -6.09 -10.62
CA ARG A 40 -8.42 -5.47 -11.42
C ARG A 40 -9.40 -6.52 -11.96
N CYS A 41 -8.89 -7.65 -12.43
CA CYS A 41 -9.71 -8.78 -12.86
C CYS A 41 -10.52 -9.35 -11.69
N ALA A 42 -9.92 -9.50 -10.51
CA ALA A 42 -10.62 -9.96 -9.32
C ALA A 42 -11.79 -9.02 -8.91
N GLU A 43 -11.60 -7.69 -8.95
CA GLU A 43 -12.71 -6.74 -8.73
C GLU A 43 -13.84 -6.96 -9.75
N THR A 44 -13.49 -7.11 -11.03
CA THR A 44 -14.46 -7.36 -12.11
C THR A 44 -15.30 -8.61 -11.83
N LEU A 45 -14.64 -9.71 -11.45
CA LEU A 45 -15.30 -10.97 -11.12
C LEU A 45 -16.26 -10.84 -9.93
N MET A 46 -15.86 -10.11 -8.88
CA MET A 46 -16.71 -9.85 -7.71
C MET A 46 -18.02 -9.17 -8.14
N PHE A 47 -17.90 -8.08 -8.92
CA PHE A 47 -19.05 -7.32 -9.38
C PHE A 47 -19.94 -8.10 -10.36
N ASP A 48 -19.36 -8.91 -11.24
CA ASP A 48 -20.12 -9.80 -12.12
C ASP A 48 -20.91 -10.83 -11.32
N TYR A 49 -20.29 -11.42 -10.30
CA TYR A 49 -20.96 -12.40 -9.46
C TYR A 49 -22.09 -11.79 -8.63
N HIS A 50 -21.91 -10.56 -8.14
CA HIS A 50 -22.98 -9.80 -7.49
C HIS A 50 -24.16 -9.56 -8.44
N ARG A 51 -23.90 -9.05 -9.65
CA ARG A 51 -24.96 -8.76 -10.65
C ARG A 51 -25.72 -10.02 -11.08
N LYS A 52 -25.02 -11.14 -11.29
CA LYS A 52 -25.64 -12.37 -11.81
C LYS A 52 -26.30 -13.23 -10.74
N ASN A 53 -25.74 -13.27 -9.52
CA ASN A 53 -26.12 -14.23 -8.50
C ASN A 53 -26.60 -13.58 -7.19
N GLY A 54 -26.62 -12.24 -7.10
CA GLY A 54 -27.04 -11.52 -5.89
C GLY A 54 -26.13 -11.73 -4.69
N VAL A 55 -24.88 -12.18 -4.90
CA VAL A 55 -23.92 -12.40 -3.80
C VAL A 55 -23.57 -11.06 -3.16
N ASP A 56 -23.68 -10.96 -1.85
CA ASP A 56 -23.27 -9.77 -1.11
C ASP A 56 -21.74 -9.62 -1.13
N ILE A 57 -21.24 -8.51 -1.65
CA ILE A 57 -19.80 -8.28 -1.88
C ILE A 57 -19.29 -7.00 -1.22
N ARG A 58 -18.03 -7.04 -0.78
CA ARG A 58 -17.24 -5.89 -0.35
C ARG A 58 -15.91 -5.92 -1.10
N VAL A 59 -15.48 -4.79 -1.63
CA VAL A 59 -14.17 -4.64 -2.27
C VAL A 59 -13.39 -3.58 -1.50
N VAL A 60 -12.26 -3.99 -0.91
CA VAL A 60 -11.40 -3.08 -0.15
C VAL A 60 -10.15 -2.81 -0.94
N ARG A 61 -9.88 -1.55 -1.31
CA ARG A 61 -8.63 -1.13 -1.94
C ARG A 61 -7.65 -0.71 -0.85
N ILE A 62 -6.77 -1.65 -0.51
CA ILE A 62 -5.80 -1.51 0.58
C ILE A 62 -4.62 -0.67 0.11
N PHE A 63 -4.37 0.45 0.80
CA PHE A 63 -3.15 1.25 0.66
C PHE A 63 -2.03 0.66 1.54
N SER A 64 -0.81 1.17 1.35
CA SER A 64 0.38 0.77 2.11
C SER A 64 0.08 0.53 3.59
N THR A 65 0.19 -0.73 4.01
CA THR A 65 -0.09 -1.18 5.37
C THR A 65 1.16 -1.78 6.00
N TYR A 66 1.37 -1.54 7.29
CA TYR A 66 2.47 -2.09 8.07
C TYR A 66 2.02 -2.60 9.44
N GLY A 67 2.83 -3.46 10.06
CA GLY A 67 2.58 -3.95 11.41
C GLY A 67 3.37 -5.22 11.75
N PRO A 68 3.14 -5.80 12.93
CA PRO A 68 3.78 -7.05 13.32
C PRO A 68 3.52 -8.18 12.32
N ARG A 69 4.46 -9.14 12.22
CA ARG A 69 4.40 -10.33 11.35
C ARG A 69 4.54 -10.06 9.85
N MET A 70 4.91 -8.84 9.44
CA MET A 70 5.44 -8.62 8.08
C MET A 70 6.68 -9.50 7.86
N ALA A 71 6.86 -10.01 6.64
CA ALA A 71 8.07 -10.72 6.29
C ALA A 71 9.25 -9.74 6.27
N ALA A 72 10.41 -10.19 6.74
CA ALA A 72 11.61 -9.36 6.81
C ALA A 72 12.12 -8.97 5.41
N ASP A 73 11.91 -9.85 4.43
CA ASP A 73 12.34 -9.74 3.03
C ASP A 73 11.22 -9.28 2.09
N ASP A 74 10.15 -8.71 2.64
CA ASP A 74 8.97 -8.28 1.87
C ASP A 74 9.26 -7.13 0.88
N GLY A 75 10.38 -6.41 1.06
CA GLY A 75 10.85 -5.39 0.12
C GLY A 75 10.14 -4.04 0.22
N ARG A 76 9.13 -3.88 1.09
CA ARG A 76 8.54 -2.57 1.41
C ARG A 76 9.49 -1.73 2.26
N VAL A 77 9.35 -0.40 2.14
CA VAL A 77 10.25 0.58 2.76
C VAL A 77 10.29 0.50 4.29
N VAL A 78 9.14 0.29 4.94
CA VAL A 78 9.05 0.21 6.41
C VAL A 78 9.83 -1.01 6.94
N SER A 79 9.61 -2.19 6.36
CA SER A 79 10.31 -3.41 6.78
C SER A 79 11.81 -3.30 6.48
N ASN A 80 12.19 -2.82 5.29
CA ASN A 80 13.60 -2.68 4.93
C ASN A 80 14.35 -1.75 5.89
N PHE A 81 13.77 -0.60 6.25
CA PHE A 81 14.42 0.33 7.17
C PHE A 81 14.55 -0.26 8.57
N ILE A 82 13.52 -0.95 9.07
CA ILE A 82 13.55 -1.62 10.37
C ILE A 82 14.65 -2.68 10.39
N ILE A 83 14.74 -3.53 9.36
CA ILE A 83 15.75 -4.57 9.28
C ILE A 83 17.16 -3.97 9.17
N GLN A 84 17.38 -2.98 8.29
CA GLN A 84 18.67 -2.29 8.18
C GLN A 84 19.12 -1.71 9.53
N ALA A 85 18.21 -1.02 10.23
CA ALA A 85 18.53 -0.43 11.51
C ALA A 85 18.85 -1.47 12.60
N LEU A 86 18.13 -2.59 12.63
CA LEU A 86 18.35 -3.68 13.59
C LEU A 86 19.63 -4.47 13.31
N ASP A 87 20.00 -4.62 12.04
CA ASP A 87 21.23 -5.30 11.60
C ASP A 87 22.47 -4.38 11.72
N GLY A 88 22.26 -3.09 11.97
CA GLY A 88 23.32 -2.07 12.05
C GLY A 88 23.82 -1.58 10.69
N ASP A 89 23.08 -1.89 9.62
CA ASP A 89 23.35 -1.44 8.26
C ASP A 89 22.85 0.00 8.06
N ASP A 90 23.48 0.73 7.14
CA ASP A 90 23.02 2.07 6.76
C ASP A 90 21.64 2.04 6.09
N ILE A 91 20.79 2.99 6.44
CA ILE A 91 19.45 3.11 5.85
C ILE A 91 19.56 3.69 4.44
N THR A 92 19.08 2.93 3.47
CA THR A 92 19.17 3.27 2.04
C THR A 92 17.97 4.09 1.58
N ILE A 93 18.19 5.35 1.20
CA ILE A 93 17.16 6.25 0.66
C ILE A 93 17.44 6.49 -0.83
N PHE A 94 16.48 6.16 -1.69
CA PHE A 94 16.54 6.54 -3.11
C PHE A 94 16.02 7.97 -3.31
N GLY A 95 16.78 8.79 -4.03
CA GLY A 95 16.51 10.22 -4.18
C GLY A 95 16.97 11.04 -2.96
N ASP A 96 16.29 12.14 -2.70
CA ASP A 96 16.61 13.06 -1.58
C ASP A 96 15.81 12.78 -0.30
N GLY A 97 14.90 11.80 -0.34
CA GLY A 97 14.05 11.43 0.79
C GLY A 97 12.85 12.34 1.02
N SER A 98 12.64 13.36 0.18
CA SER A 98 11.52 14.31 0.28
C SER A 98 10.19 13.74 -0.20
N GLN A 99 10.23 12.63 -0.94
CA GLN A 99 9.03 11.95 -1.40
C GLN A 99 8.18 11.50 -0.22
N THR A 100 6.88 11.77 -0.31
CA THR A 100 5.92 11.45 0.74
C THR A 100 5.23 10.13 0.48
N ARG A 101 4.87 9.44 1.56
CA ARG A 101 4.04 8.23 1.57
C ARG A 101 3.16 8.24 2.81
N SER A 102 2.02 7.58 2.72
CA SER A 102 1.20 7.27 3.89
C SER A 102 1.26 5.78 4.22
N PHE A 103 1.14 5.47 5.52
CA PHE A 103 1.21 4.11 6.03
C PHE A 103 0.06 3.87 7.02
N CYS A 104 -0.76 2.87 6.73
CA CYS A 104 -1.85 2.42 7.59
C CYS A 104 -1.35 1.33 8.54
N TYR A 105 -1.60 1.46 9.84
CA TYR A 105 -1.25 0.41 10.77
C TYR A 105 -2.23 -0.76 10.65
N VAL A 106 -1.76 -1.99 10.83
CA VAL A 106 -2.54 -3.22 10.57
C VAL A 106 -3.83 -3.28 11.39
N ASP A 107 -3.84 -2.79 12.62
CA ASP A 107 -5.04 -2.79 13.46
C ASP A 107 -6.12 -1.84 12.90
N ASP A 108 -5.72 -0.69 12.36
CA ASP A 108 -6.65 0.26 11.72
C ASP A 108 -7.26 -0.33 10.45
N LEU A 109 -6.43 -1.01 9.63
CA LEU A 109 -6.89 -1.74 8.45
C LEU A 109 -7.93 -2.80 8.85
N LEU A 110 -7.63 -3.62 9.87
CA LEU A 110 -8.51 -4.70 10.31
C LEU A 110 -9.84 -4.14 10.84
N ASN A 111 -9.80 -3.09 11.66
CA ASN A 111 -10.99 -2.42 12.17
C ASN A 111 -11.88 -1.91 11.03
N ALA A 112 -11.28 -1.27 10.01
CA ALA A 112 -12.01 -0.75 8.86
C ALA A 112 -12.57 -1.88 7.98
N MET A 113 -11.82 -2.97 7.75
CA MET A 113 -12.29 -4.15 7.00
C MET A 113 -13.47 -4.83 7.68
N VAL A 114 -13.40 -5.03 9.00
CA VAL A 114 -14.50 -5.65 9.78
C VAL A 114 -15.73 -4.74 9.79
N SER A 115 -15.55 -3.43 9.94
CA SER A 115 -16.66 -2.47 9.90
C SER A 115 -17.34 -2.46 8.52
N PHE A 116 -16.55 -2.46 7.45
CA PHE A 116 -17.08 -2.48 6.09
C PHE A 116 -17.79 -3.80 5.77
N MET A 117 -17.25 -4.93 6.22
CA MET A 117 -17.91 -6.24 6.09
C MET A 117 -19.31 -6.25 6.71
N ASN A 118 -19.49 -5.60 7.86
CA ASN A 118 -20.76 -5.54 8.58
C ASN A 118 -21.71 -4.42 8.10
N THR A 119 -21.27 -3.57 7.17
CA THR A 119 -22.11 -2.49 6.63
C THR A 119 -23.13 -3.07 5.65
N LEU A 120 -24.42 -2.75 5.82
CA LEU A 120 -25.48 -3.21 4.93
C LEU A 120 -25.63 -2.29 3.70
N ASN A 121 -26.09 -2.84 2.59
CA ASN A 121 -26.43 -2.10 1.36
C ASN A 121 -25.29 -1.25 0.78
N CYS A 122 -24.03 -1.68 0.98
CA CYS A 122 -22.86 -1.03 0.40
C CYS A 122 -22.03 -2.05 -0.39
N THR A 123 -21.99 -1.90 -1.71
CA THR A 123 -21.34 -2.85 -2.63
C THR A 123 -20.18 -2.25 -3.42
N GLY A 124 -19.93 -0.94 -3.28
CA GLY A 124 -18.83 -0.24 -3.98
C GLY A 124 -17.45 -0.62 -3.44
N PRO A 125 -16.38 -0.29 -4.18
CA PRO A 125 -15.03 -0.34 -3.62
C PRO A 125 -14.90 0.73 -2.53
N LEU A 126 -14.06 0.46 -1.53
CA LEU A 126 -13.70 1.41 -0.48
C LEU A 126 -12.19 1.49 -0.35
N ASN A 127 -11.63 2.70 -0.42
CA ASN A 127 -10.23 2.93 -0.11
C ASN A 127 -10.03 2.83 1.41
N ILE A 128 -9.08 1.99 1.83
CA ILE A 128 -8.65 1.91 3.23
C ILE A 128 -7.16 2.18 3.30
N GLY A 129 -6.82 3.24 4.03
CA GLY A 129 -5.45 3.73 4.19
C GLY A 129 -5.39 4.81 5.26
N ASN A 130 -4.21 5.39 5.41
CA ASN A 130 -3.99 6.56 6.25
C ASN A 130 -3.85 7.79 5.33
N PRO A 131 -4.61 8.88 5.52
CA PRO A 131 -4.45 10.09 4.72
C PRO A 131 -3.24 10.94 5.14
N THR A 132 -2.66 10.66 6.31
CA THR A 132 -1.47 11.38 6.78
C THR A 132 -0.24 10.88 6.04
N GLU A 133 0.42 11.81 5.36
CA GLU A 133 1.67 11.56 4.68
C GLU A 133 2.87 12.00 5.52
N PHE A 134 3.98 11.28 5.34
CA PHE A 134 5.29 11.60 5.90
C PHE A 134 6.34 11.39 4.82
N THR A 135 7.45 12.12 4.92
CA THR A 135 8.60 11.93 4.04
C THR A 135 9.30 10.61 4.33
N ILE A 136 9.92 10.01 3.31
CA ILE A 136 10.76 8.81 3.50
C ILE A 136 11.91 9.09 4.47
N LYS A 137 12.42 10.32 4.48
CA LYS A 137 13.42 10.76 5.46
C LYS A 137 12.91 10.74 6.90
N GLU A 138 11.71 11.29 7.15
CA GLU A 138 11.09 11.25 8.49
C GLU A 138 10.88 9.80 8.96
N LEU A 139 10.40 8.93 8.07
CA LEU A 139 10.26 7.50 8.38
C LEU A 139 11.61 6.87 8.79
N ALA A 140 12.68 7.12 8.05
CA ALA A 140 14.00 6.59 8.35
C ALA A 140 14.53 7.09 9.71
N GLN A 141 14.32 8.37 10.01
CA GLN A 141 14.73 8.98 11.28
C GLN A 141 13.96 8.39 12.47
N GLU A 142 12.65 8.19 12.30
CA GLU A 142 11.81 7.56 13.32
C GLU A 142 12.26 6.12 13.60
N VAL A 143 12.57 5.35 12.56
CA VAL A 143 13.07 3.98 12.72
C VAL A 143 14.39 3.95 13.49
N ILE A 144 15.35 4.82 13.16
CA ILE A 144 16.63 4.92 13.90
C ILE A 144 16.38 5.24 15.38
N SER A 145 15.50 6.21 15.65
CA SER A 145 15.13 6.62 17.00
C SER A 145 14.54 5.46 17.81
N LEU A 146 13.53 4.78 17.25
CA LEU A 146 12.82 3.69 17.93
C LEU A 146 13.69 2.44 18.13
N THR A 147 14.62 2.17 17.22
CA THR A 147 15.55 1.03 17.30
C THR A 147 16.81 1.33 18.12
N SER A 148 17.03 2.60 18.51
CA SER A 148 18.29 3.06 19.10
C SER A 148 19.52 2.72 18.25
N SER A 149 19.35 2.67 16.93
CA SER A 149 20.41 2.28 16.00
C SER A 149 21.41 3.41 15.75
N THR A 150 22.64 3.05 15.37
CA THR A 150 23.69 3.99 14.92
C THR A 150 23.76 4.12 13.41
N SER A 151 22.86 3.47 12.67
CA SER A 151 22.79 3.50 11.20
C SER A 151 22.72 4.93 10.67
N LYS A 152 23.41 5.19 9.56
CA LYS A 152 23.37 6.49 8.88
C LYS A 152 22.39 6.45 7.72
N LEU A 153 21.91 7.63 7.32
CA LEU A 153 21.12 7.77 6.10
C LEU A 153 22.07 7.88 4.90
N VAL A 154 21.95 6.95 3.95
CA VAL A 154 22.72 6.94 2.70
C VAL A 154 21.77 7.18 1.53
N TYR A 155 22.08 8.21 0.74
CA TYR A 155 21.25 8.65 -0.38
C TYR A 155 21.80 8.15 -1.71
N PHE A 156 20.97 7.45 -2.47
CA PHE A 156 21.28 6.98 -3.81
C PHE A 156 20.53 7.81 -4.84
N PHE A 157 21.29 8.63 -5.56
CA PHE A 157 20.79 9.35 -6.72
C PHE A 157 20.99 8.47 -7.96
N VAL A 158 19.90 7.94 -8.50
CA VAL A 158 19.96 7.27 -9.79
C VAL A 158 20.24 8.34 -10.85
N LEU A 159 21.41 8.29 -11.48
CA LEU A 159 21.68 9.04 -12.70
C LEU A 159 20.64 8.58 -13.73
N LYS A 160 19.71 9.47 -14.11
CA LYS A 160 18.90 9.28 -15.31
C LYS A 160 19.87 9.26 -16.49
N ILE A 161 20.22 8.06 -16.96
CA ILE A 161 20.87 7.84 -18.25
C ILE A 161 19.80 7.86 -19.33
#